data_AF-A0A2S6T204-F1
#
_entry.id   AF-A0A2S6T204-F1
#
_cell.length_a   1.000
_cell.length_b   1.000
_cell.length_c   1.000
_cell.angle_alpha   90.00
_cell.angle_beta   90.00
_cell.angle_gamma   90.00
#
_symmetry.space_group_name_H-M   'P 1'
#
loop_
_entity.id
_entity.type
_entity.pdbx_description
1 polymer ?
#
loop_
_entity_poly.entity_id
_entity_poly.type
_entity_poly.pdbx_seq_one_letter_code
_entity_poly.pdbx_strand_id
1 'polypeptide(L)'
;MIENSYKILRLFPAELSHSLTIKLLKLNIFTKNLKDHVSLHQHLFGLDFNNPIGLAAGFDKNAEVVSPLLSLGFGFVEIGTVTPLPQIGNKKPRIFRL
;
A
#
# COMPACT_ATOMS: atom_id res chain seq x y z
N MET A 1 12.01 -20.25 4.94
CA MET A 1 10.84 -19.63 5.62
C MET A 1 10.01 -18.71 4.71
N ILE A 2 10.54 -18.22 3.57
CA ILE A 2 9.81 -17.30 2.67
C ILE A 2 8.98 -18.03 1.59
N GLU A 3 9.40 -19.23 1.15
CA GLU A 3 8.71 -19.96 0.08
C GLU A 3 7.29 -20.44 0.45
N ASN A 4 7.06 -20.81 1.71
CA ASN A 4 5.74 -21.26 2.16
C ASN A 4 4.73 -20.12 2.34
N SER A 5 5.19 -18.87 2.51
CA SER A 5 4.32 -17.70 2.72
C SER A 5 3.50 -17.39 1.47
N TYR A 6 4.06 -17.59 0.27
CA TYR A 6 3.36 -17.34 -0.99
C TYR A 6 2.18 -18.28 -1.22
N LYS A 7 2.23 -19.51 -0.68
CA LYS A 7 1.10 -20.45 -0.75
C LYS A 7 -0.11 -19.95 0.03
N ILE A 8 0.12 -19.37 1.22
CA ILE A 8 -0.93 -18.77 2.04
C ILE A 8 -1.58 -17.58 1.30
N LEU A 9 -0.78 -16.77 0.60
CA LEU A 9 -1.31 -15.64 -0.19
C LEU A 9 -2.27 -16.10 -1.30
N ARG A 10 -2.11 -17.32 -1.84
CA ARG A 10 -3.00 -17.89 -2.86
C ARG A 10 -4.26 -18.55 -2.29
N LEU A 11 -4.41 -18.67 -0.96
CA LEU A 11 -5.61 -19.27 -0.33
C LEU A 11 -6.86 -18.38 -0.45
N PHE A 12 -6.70 -17.06 -0.49
CA PHE A 12 -7.81 -16.10 -0.58
C PHE A 12 -7.87 -15.44 -1.95
N PRO A 13 -9.04 -15.08 -2.51
CA PRO A 13 -9.11 -14.26 -3.73
C PRO A 13 -8.36 -12.93 -3.59
N ALA A 14 -7.76 -12.43 -4.68
CA ALA A 14 -6.88 -11.25 -4.63
C ALA A 14 -7.55 -10.00 -4.05
N GLU A 15 -8.78 -9.71 -4.48
CA GLU A 15 -9.54 -8.57 -3.98
C GLU A 15 -9.95 -8.72 -2.51
N LEU A 16 -10.17 -9.96 -2.03
CA LEU A 16 -10.43 -10.23 -0.62
C LEU A 16 -9.17 -10.02 0.22
N SER A 17 -8.03 -10.54 -0.22
CA SER A 17 -6.73 -10.31 0.44
C SER A 17 -6.48 -8.81 0.62
N HIS A 18 -6.65 -8.02 -0.44
CA HIS A 18 -6.47 -6.58 -0.40
C HIS A 18 -7.43 -5.91 0.60
N SER A 19 -8.72 -6.26 0.54
CA SER A 19 -9.73 -5.70 1.45
C SER A 19 -9.43 -6.02 2.92
N LEU A 20 -8.90 -7.23 3.19
CA LEU A 20 -8.48 -7.62 4.53
C LEU A 20 -7.24 -6.83 4.97
N THR A 21 -6.25 -6.64 4.09
CA THR A 21 -5.07 -5.82 4.37
C THR A 21 -5.45 -4.39 4.74
N ILE A 22 -6.34 -3.73 3.99
CA ILE A 22 -6.81 -2.37 4.32
C ILE A 22 -7.48 -2.35 5.70
N LYS A 23 -8.36 -3.31 6.01
CA LYS A 23 -9.02 -3.41 7.32
C LYS A 23 -8.02 -3.59 8.47
N LEU A 24 -6.98 -4.42 8.28
CA LEU A 24 -5.95 -4.62 9.29
C LEU A 24 -5.07 -3.38 9.47
N LEU A 25 -4.72 -2.69 8.39
CA LEU A 25 -3.94 -1.45 8.45
C LEU A 25 -4.69 -0.34 9.18
N LYS A 26 -6.03 -0.28 9.06
CA LYS A 26 -6.87 0.65 9.84
C LYS A 26 -6.76 0.47 11.36
N LEU A 27 -6.39 -0.73 11.84
CA LEU A 27 -6.15 -0.95 13.26
C LEU A 27 -4.91 -0.19 13.77
N ASN A 28 -4.06 0.31 12.87
CA ASN A 28 -2.86 1.10 13.16
C ASN A 28 -1.91 0.45 14.18
N ILE A 29 -1.90 -0.87 14.23
CA ILE A 29 -1.04 -1.67 15.12
C ILE A 29 0.38 -1.85 14.56
N PHE A 30 0.60 -1.51 13.30
CA PHE A 30 1.88 -1.60 12.63
C PHE A 30 2.62 -0.28 12.79
N THR A 31 3.41 -0.16 13.85
CA THR A 31 4.36 0.94 14.01
C THR A 31 5.73 0.44 13.62
N LYS A 32 6.40 1.17 12.73
CA LYS A 32 7.80 0.92 12.43
C LYS A 32 8.64 2.01 13.04
N ASN A 33 9.68 1.57 13.74
CA ASN A 33 10.77 2.39 14.22
C ASN A 33 12.00 2.08 13.35
N LEU A 34 11.89 2.29 12.03
CA LEU A 34 13.04 2.20 11.13
C LEU A 34 13.51 3.60 10.78
N LYS A 35 14.78 3.87 11.07
CA LYS A 35 15.48 5.01 10.49
C LYS A 35 16.03 4.59 9.14
N ASP A 36 15.63 5.32 8.09
CA ASP A 36 16.23 5.17 6.78
C ASP A 36 17.69 5.59 6.82
N HIS A 37 18.53 4.94 6.01
CA HIS A 37 19.93 5.34 5.88
C HIS A 37 20.02 6.66 5.13
N VAL A 38 20.84 7.60 5.60
CA VAL A 38 20.95 8.96 5.02
C VAL A 38 21.25 8.97 3.52
N SER A 39 21.97 7.96 3.02
CA SER A 39 22.29 7.82 1.59
C SER A 39 21.09 7.52 0.69
N LEU A 40 19.93 7.19 1.26
CA LEU A 40 18.70 6.93 0.52
C LEU A 40 17.88 8.21 0.27
N HIS A 41 18.21 9.30 0.94
CA HIS A 41 17.48 10.57 0.81
C HIS A 41 17.43 11.04 -0.65
N GLN A 42 16.27 11.52 -1.09
CA GLN A 42 16.08 12.09 -2.42
C GLN A 42 15.48 13.49 -2.31
N HIS A 43 16.01 14.40 -3.12
CA HIS A 43 15.40 15.72 -3.35
C HIS A 43 14.94 15.80 -4.81
N LEU A 44 13.62 15.80 -5.02
CA LEU A 44 13.02 15.76 -6.35
C LEU A 44 11.82 16.71 -6.41
N PHE A 45 11.72 17.51 -7.46
CA PHE A 45 10.59 18.45 -7.68
C PHE A 45 10.34 19.42 -6.51
N GLY A 46 11.39 19.79 -5.76
CA GLY A 46 11.28 20.65 -4.58
C GLY A 46 10.74 19.94 -3.33
N LEU A 47 10.66 18.61 -3.34
CA LEU A 47 10.24 17.78 -2.23
C LEU A 47 11.39 16.90 -1.74
N ASP A 48 11.42 16.67 -0.43
CA ASP A 48 12.36 15.77 0.23
C ASP A 48 11.69 14.43 0.56
N PHE A 49 12.35 13.34 0.21
CA PHE A 49 11.93 11.97 0.50
C PHE A 49 13.02 11.27 1.31
N ASN A 50 12.66 10.68 2.44
CA ASN A 50 13.61 9.98 3.31
C ASN A 50 14.27 8.77 2.60
N ASN A 51 13.54 8.13 1.69
CA ASN A 51 14.00 7.02 0.88
C ASN A 51 13.26 6.99 -0.48
N PRO A 52 13.79 6.30 -1.50
CA PRO A 52 13.24 6.33 -2.86
C PRO A 52 12.12 5.31 -3.09
N ILE A 53 11.64 4.61 -2.05
CA ILE A 53 10.65 3.54 -2.18
C ILE A 53 9.26 4.07 -1.88
N GLY A 54 8.39 4.07 -2.89
CA GLY A 54 7.00 4.45 -2.75
C GLY A 54 6.02 3.31 -2.95
N LEU A 55 4.81 3.51 -2.44
CA LEU A 55 3.66 2.67 -2.77
C LEU A 55 2.80 3.36 -3.84
N ALA A 56 2.60 2.67 -4.96
CA ALA A 56 1.89 3.21 -6.12
C ALA A 56 0.37 3.35 -5.89
N ALA A 57 -0.25 4.20 -6.71
CA ALA A 57 -1.69 4.34 -6.78
C ALA A 57 -2.40 3.00 -7.09
N GLY A 58 -3.69 2.96 -6.76
CA GLY A 58 -4.53 1.78 -6.90
C GLY A 58 -4.50 0.87 -5.69
N PHE A 59 -3.55 1.05 -4.75
CA PHE A 59 -3.56 0.38 -3.46
C PHE A 59 -4.56 1.04 -2.50
N ASP A 60 -4.32 2.26 -2.04
CA ASP A 60 -5.24 2.98 -1.16
C ASP A 60 -6.09 3.97 -1.96
N LYS A 61 -7.15 3.45 -2.59
CA LYS A 61 -7.98 4.23 -3.52
C LYS A 61 -8.77 5.35 -2.86
N ASN A 62 -9.08 5.21 -1.57
CA ASN A 62 -9.95 6.14 -0.84
C ASN A 62 -9.24 6.83 0.34
N ALA A 63 -7.89 6.84 0.35
CA ALA A 63 -7.07 7.42 1.41
C ALA A 63 -7.42 6.91 2.83
N GLU A 64 -7.73 5.61 2.94
CA GLU A 64 -8.19 4.96 4.15
C GLU A 64 -7.06 4.66 5.16
N VAL A 65 -5.82 4.54 4.70
CA VAL A 65 -4.70 3.99 5.47
C VAL A 65 -3.36 4.66 5.15
N VAL A 66 -3.36 5.93 4.74
CA VAL A 66 -2.14 6.70 4.38
C VAL A 66 -1.09 6.67 5.49
N SER A 67 -1.45 7.05 6.72
CA SER A 67 -0.50 7.08 7.84
C SER A 67 0.02 5.68 8.22
N PRO A 68 -0.83 4.64 8.34
CA PRO A 68 -0.33 3.26 8.50
C PRO A 68 0.63 2.83 7.40
N LEU A 69 0.35 3.17 6.13
CA LEU A 69 1.22 2.82 5.00
C LEU A 69 2.57 3.51 5.09
N LEU A 70 2.62 4.82 5.33
CA LEU A 70 3.88 5.54 5.57
C LEU A 70 4.63 4.95 6.77
N SER A 71 3.90 4.52 7.80
CA SER A 71 4.46 3.87 8.98
C SER A 71 5.04 2.49 8.69
N LEU A 72 4.78 1.86 7.54
CA LEU A 72 5.49 0.65 7.09
C LEU A 72 6.87 0.95 6.49
N GLY A 73 7.25 2.23 6.36
CA GLY A 73 8.58 2.68 5.90
C GLY A 73 8.64 3.06 4.41
N PHE A 74 7.50 3.28 3.75
CA PHE A 74 7.51 3.89 2.43
C PHE A 74 7.92 5.36 2.54
N GLY A 75 8.84 5.81 1.67
CA GLY A 75 9.22 7.22 1.56
C GLY A 75 8.09 8.10 1.03
N PHE A 76 7.15 7.53 0.27
CA PHE A 76 5.91 8.18 -0.15
C PHE A 76 4.80 7.16 -0.46
N VAL A 77 3.55 7.63 -0.47
CA VAL A 77 2.38 6.83 -0.85
C VAL A 77 1.54 7.64 -1.82
N GLU A 78 1.22 7.06 -2.98
CA GLU A 78 0.31 7.64 -3.96
C GLU A 78 -1.10 7.05 -3.76
N ILE A 79 -2.07 7.89 -3.42
CA ILE A 79 -3.47 7.49 -3.21
C ILE A 79 -4.28 7.52 -4.51
N GLY A 80 -5.46 6.91 -4.49
CA GLY A 80 -6.39 6.91 -5.62
C GLY A 80 -6.21 5.69 -6.52
N THR A 81 -6.57 5.75 -7.80
CA THR A 81 -7.12 6.90 -8.52
C THR A 81 -8.53 7.25 -8.05
N VAL A 82 -8.77 8.55 -7.80
CA VAL A 82 -10.09 9.07 -7.44
C VAL A 82 -10.79 9.66 -8.66
N THR A 83 -12.12 9.66 -8.65
CA THR A 83 -12.95 10.35 -9.65
C THR A 83 -13.88 11.33 -8.96
N PRO A 84 -14.31 12.42 -9.63
CA PRO A 84 -15.16 13.44 -9.00
C PRO A 84 -16.46 12.89 -8.39
N LEU A 85 -17.00 11.82 -8.99
CA LEU A 85 -18.17 11.10 -8.51
C LEU A 85 -17.79 9.65 -8.15
N PRO A 86 -18.46 9.02 -7.16
CA PRO A 86 -18.19 7.64 -6.77
C PRO A 86 -18.56 6.65 -7.89
N GLN A 87 -17.73 5.62 -8.06
CA GLN A 87 -17.93 4.57 -9.05
C GLN A 87 -17.74 3.19 -8.43
N ILE A 88 -18.66 2.26 -8.72
CA ILE A 88 -18.61 0.87 -8.22
C ILE A 88 -17.49 0.08 -8.92
N GLY A 89 -17.11 0.50 -10.13
CA GLY A 89 -16.15 -0.19 -11.00
C GLY A 89 -16.72 -1.45 -11.66
N ASN A 90 -15.85 -2.21 -12.33
CA ASN A 90 -16.24 -3.40 -13.10
C ASN A 90 -16.81 -4.53 -12.22
N LYS A 91 -17.60 -5.44 -12.80
CA LYS A 91 -18.09 -6.65 -12.12
C LYS A 91 -16.90 -7.52 -11.67
N LYS A 92 -17.01 -8.15 -10.50
CA LYS A 92 -16.00 -9.07 -9.96
C LYS A 92 -16.15 -10.48 -10.59
N PRO A 93 -15.08 -11.30 -10.65
CA PRO A 93 -13.70 -11.01 -10.23
C PRO A 93 -12.97 -10.11 -11.23
N ARG A 94 -12.19 -9.15 -10.71
CA ARG A 94 -11.51 -8.12 -11.52
C ARG A 94 -10.05 -7.87 -11.14
N ILE A 95 -9.52 -8.66 -10.20
CA ILE A 95 -8.12 -8.64 -9.78
C ILE A 95 -7.67 -10.10 -9.71
N PHE A 96 -6.59 -10.41 -10.41
CA PHE A 96 -6.01 -11.74 -10.51
C PHE A 96 -4.53 -11.68 -10.16
N ARG A 97 -4.01 -12.74 -9.55
CA ARG A 97 -2.57 -12.94 -9.35
C ARG A 97 -2.13 -14.08 -10.26
N LEU A 98 -1.12 -13.83 -11.09
CA LEU A 98 -0.59 -14.79 -12.04
C LEU A 98 0.41 -15.72 -11.31
#